data_AF-A0A2D6L9V8-F1
#
_entry.id   AF-A0A2D6L9V8-F1
#
_cell.length_a   1.000
_cell.length_b   1.000
_cell.length_c   1.000
_cell.angle_alpha   90.00
_cell.angle_beta   90.00
_cell.angle_gamma   90.00
#
_symmetry.space_group_name_H-M   'P 1'
#
loop_
_entity.id
_entity.type
_entity.pdbx_description
1 polymer ?
#
loop_
_entity_poly.entity_id
_entity_poly.type
_entity_poly.pdbx_seq_one_letter_code
_entity_poly.pdbx_strand_id
1 'polypeptide(L)'
;MILSPAAIKYFKLLSSKVTSAMASHQCATPYFIETDPVIRHYEVLRKVWFGSVPIKQACTEHGLPRSSYYEIEDRFVHHGLAGLFSYPGAPVTQAPNLEQLVLIVKSCRPTVSQLAVLRVAQAVPVTHAVADSKVISKILNSHGYGYSRLETDRDFFARIQRSLEELNGSGAKLVEGRNRGKRKETFFVDADPYHNRMELLRELFFNSKAKVYDTCTRLNIPVTTYYRLAKEYRLYGPWAIISANAHGKKDSISDELQLKILLEKLEHPSWSAQHIVDAGKLRCSRYVVNRITKRWGLQDKARLPVALDRFVELSKPRTEEPCRPIETAYDLLPEEIVLKTRRINRHFELICKKMKTHAYNICDPGPLLLAPFVNDLGIVQSFETYGPPKLRGKEITNLAMLNVFRILAGYRRISHLNNSKDRSVALAGGIGLFGSSSRFYEQSCEFKFDQLHKMKLDLVARAKQLGIIEGLKLGFDFHFKDFYGKNADEDGIGKGPNKKGDLVPGFRPHVAWDLAANVIISIAYYQGAVRSTKIIRQFCEQNIYPILDPLAVEEIYMDSEYTKETDFHYFKETIFKNGEIYVCLKQNPQIKKLIAPAIQEDNWSAFPSNK
;
A
#
# COMPACT_ATOMS: atom_id res chain seq x y z
N MET A 1 9.89 -11.21 -16.45
CA MET A 1 9.23 -10.62 -17.63
C MET A 1 8.06 -9.72 -17.21
N ILE A 2 7.85 -8.61 -17.92
CA ILE A 2 6.69 -7.72 -17.71
C ILE A 2 5.46 -8.28 -18.43
N LEU A 3 4.44 -8.66 -17.65
CA LEU A 3 3.19 -9.24 -18.13
C LEU A 3 2.19 -8.16 -18.56
N SER A 4 1.43 -8.47 -19.61
CA SER A 4 0.29 -7.63 -20.01
C SER A 4 -0.86 -7.75 -18.99
N PRO A 5 -1.76 -6.76 -18.88
CA PRO A 5 -2.95 -6.88 -18.03
C PRO A 5 -3.83 -8.10 -18.39
N ALA A 6 -3.87 -8.47 -19.67
CA ALA A 6 -4.58 -9.66 -20.15
C ALA A 6 -3.90 -10.95 -19.64
N ALA A 7 -2.57 -11.02 -19.67
CA ALA A 7 -1.79 -12.13 -19.14
C ALA A 7 -1.99 -12.28 -17.62
N ILE A 8 -1.94 -11.17 -16.86
CA ILE A 8 -2.18 -11.18 -15.41
C ILE A 8 -3.59 -11.70 -15.10
N LYS A 9 -4.62 -11.22 -15.84
CA LYS A 9 -6.00 -11.70 -15.67
C LYS A 9 -6.11 -13.19 -16.02
N TYR A 10 -5.45 -13.63 -17.09
CA TYR A 10 -5.40 -15.03 -17.48
C TYR A 10 -4.85 -15.91 -16.35
N PHE A 11 -3.65 -15.59 -15.83
CA PHE A 11 -3.03 -16.39 -14.75
C PHE A 11 -3.88 -16.42 -13.47
N LYS A 12 -4.47 -15.29 -13.06
CA LYS A 12 -5.32 -15.23 -11.85
C LYS A 12 -6.58 -16.09 -11.95
N LEU A 13 -7.11 -16.31 -13.16
CA LEU A 13 -8.32 -17.10 -13.39
C LEU A 13 -8.05 -18.60 -13.57
N LEU A 14 -6.80 -19.04 -13.65
CA LEU A 14 -6.48 -20.46 -13.90
C LEU A 14 -7.02 -21.37 -12.81
N SER A 15 -6.78 -21.04 -11.54
CA SER A 15 -7.23 -21.85 -10.41
C SER A 15 -8.75 -22.04 -10.38
N SER A 16 -9.51 -20.96 -10.59
CA SER A 16 -10.98 -21.03 -10.66
C SER A 16 -11.44 -21.85 -11.86
N LYS A 17 -10.79 -21.71 -13.02
CA LYS A 17 -11.13 -22.47 -14.23
C LYS A 17 -10.87 -23.97 -14.07
N VAL A 18 -9.74 -24.35 -13.48
CA VAL A 18 -9.41 -25.76 -13.19
C VAL A 18 -10.42 -26.35 -12.22
N THR A 19 -10.72 -25.63 -11.13
CA THR A 19 -11.68 -26.09 -10.12
C THR A 19 -13.08 -26.27 -10.70
N SER A 20 -13.52 -25.31 -11.53
CA SER A 20 -14.81 -25.40 -12.24
C SER A 20 -14.85 -26.62 -13.15
N ALA A 21 -13.80 -26.86 -13.94
CA ALA A 21 -13.78 -27.99 -14.88
C ALA A 21 -13.74 -29.35 -14.16
N MET A 22 -13.01 -29.45 -13.05
CA MET A 22 -13.01 -30.63 -12.19
C MET A 22 -14.40 -30.94 -11.64
N ALA A 23 -15.13 -29.91 -11.20
CA ALA A 23 -16.50 -30.05 -10.70
C ALA A 23 -17.46 -30.52 -11.81
N SER A 24 -17.37 -29.91 -13.00
CA SER A 24 -18.21 -30.28 -14.16
C SER A 24 -18.00 -31.72 -14.63
N HIS A 25 -16.75 -32.22 -14.56
CA HIS A 25 -16.41 -33.58 -14.99
C HIS A 25 -16.40 -34.60 -13.84
N GLN A 26 -16.74 -34.17 -12.62
CA GLN A 26 -16.73 -35.00 -11.40
C GLN A 26 -15.42 -35.78 -11.20
N CYS A 27 -14.28 -35.15 -11.50
CA CYS A 27 -12.96 -35.80 -11.47
C CYS A 27 -12.05 -35.18 -10.39
N ALA A 28 -11.31 -36.04 -9.68
CA ALA A 28 -10.37 -35.62 -8.64
C ALA A 28 -9.01 -35.15 -9.19
N THR A 29 -8.66 -35.59 -10.40
CA THR A 29 -7.45 -35.21 -11.11
C THR A 29 -7.71 -33.91 -11.89
N PRO A 30 -6.82 -32.90 -11.86
CA PRO A 30 -6.97 -31.70 -12.67
C PRO A 30 -6.38 -31.90 -14.08
N TYR A 31 -7.10 -31.46 -15.12
CA TYR A 31 -6.58 -31.42 -16.49
C TYR A 31 -7.32 -30.45 -17.40
N PHE A 32 -8.60 -30.73 -17.71
CA PHE A 32 -9.26 -30.06 -18.81
C PHE A 32 -9.66 -28.62 -18.47
N ILE A 33 -9.44 -27.68 -19.40
CA ILE A 33 -9.89 -26.30 -19.29
C ILE A 33 -10.44 -25.87 -20.65
N GLU A 34 -11.76 -25.73 -20.75
CA GLU A 34 -12.49 -25.60 -22.03
C GLU A 34 -12.07 -24.41 -22.91
N THR A 35 -11.60 -23.31 -22.29
CA THR A 35 -11.21 -22.08 -22.99
C THR A 35 -9.71 -21.78 -22.89
N ASP A 36 -8.88 -22.73 -22.47
CA ASP A 36 -7.44 -22.52 -22.35
C ASP A 36 -6.72 -22.77 -23.70
N PRO A 37 -5.87 -21.83 -24.17
CA PRO A 37 -5.19 -21.98 -25.46
C PRO A 37 -4.23 -23.17 -25.50
N VAL A 38 -3.53 -23.48 -24.40
CA VAL A 38 -2.56 -24.58 -24.35
C VAL A 38 -3.28 -25.91 -24.47
N ILE A 39 -4.38 -26.09 -23.71
CA ILE A 39 -5.19 -27.31 -23.74
C ILE A 39 -5.88 -27.49 -25.09
N ARG A 40 -6.42 -26.41 -25.66
CA ARG A 40 -7.05 -26.44 -26.99
C ARG A 40 -6.06 -26.82 -28.08
N HIS A 41 -4.86 -26.23 -28.10
CA HIS A 41 -3.82 -26.58 -29.06
C HIS A 41 -3.41 -28.05 -28.92
N TYR A 42 -3.27 -28.51 -27.67
CA TYR A 42 -2.86 -29.87 -27.38
C TYR A 42 -3.89 -30.92 -27.82
N GLU A 43 -5.17 -30.75 -27.47
CA GLU A 43 -6.23 -31.71 -27.86
C GLU A 43 -6.42 -31.79 -29.38
N VAL A 44 -6.28 -30.67 -30.08
CA VAL A 44 -6.34 -30.64 -31.56
C VAL A 44 -5.16 -31.39 -32.17
N LEU A 45 -3.95 -31.15 -31.68
CA LEU A 45 -2.76 -31.89 -32.13
C LEU A 45 -2.91 -33.37 -31.87
N ARG A 46 -3.34 -33.77 -30.67
CA ARG A 46 -3.52 -35.18 -30.29
C ARG A 46 -4.56 -35.88 -31.16
N LYS A 47 -5.70 -35.24 -31.48
CA LYS A 47 -6.71 -35.80 -32.40
C LYS A 47 -6.15 -36.08 -33.79
N VAL A 48 -5.31 -35.19 -34.32
CA VAL A 48 -4.70 -35.39 -35.65
C VAL A 48 -3.54 -36.39 -35.59
N TRP A 49 -2.62 -36.23 -34.64
CA TRP A 49 -1.39 -37.03 -34.58
C TRP A 49 -1.62 -38.44 -34.06
N PHE A 50 -2.39 -38.58 -32.99
CA PHE A 50 -2.64 -39.88 -32.35
C PHE A 50 -3.96 -40.49 -32.83
N GLY A 51 -5.01 -39.68 -32.91
CA GLY A 51 -6.36 -40.09 -33.35
C GLY A 51 -6.51 -40.26 -34.87
N SER A 52 -5.53 -39.81 -35.67
CA SER A 52 -5.57 -39.85 -37.15
C SER A 52 -6.78 -39.14 -37.78
N VAL A 53 -7.37 -38.18 -37.06
CA VAL A 53 -8.50 -37.37 -37.55
C VAL A 53 -8.01 -36.38 -38.61
N PRO A 54 -8.75 -36.16 -39.72
CA PRO A 54 -8.37 -35.16 -40.72
C PRO A 54 -8.24 -33.74 -40.13
N ILE A 55 -7.18 -33.01 -40.50
CA ILE A 55 -6.89 -31.65 -40.01
C ILE A 55 -8.12 -30.72 -40.13
N LYS A 56 -8.84 -30.79 -41.27
CA LYS A 56 -10.04 -30.00 -41.51
C LYS A 56 -11.10 -30.23 -40.42
N GLN A 57 -11.35 -31.48 -40.07
CA GLN A 57 -12.36 -31.84 -39.09
C GLN A 57 -11.96 -31.40 -37.68
N ALA A 58 -10.72 -31.70 -37.28
CA ALA A 58 -10.20 -31.31 -35.96
C ALA A 58 -10.18 -29.78 -35.76
N CYS A 59 -9.84 -29.02 -36.82
CA CYS A 59 -9.88 -27.56 -36.82
C CYS A 59 -11.30 -27.01 -36.64
N THR A 60 -12.30 -27.58 -37.33
CA THR A 60 -13.70 -27.15 -37.20
C THR A 60 -14.25 -27.42 -35.81
N GLU A 61 -14.04 -28.62 -35.26
CA GLU A 61 -14.53 -29.02 -33.93
C GLU A 61 -13.99 -28.11 -32.82
N HIS A 62 -12.75 -27.66 -32.96
CA HIS A 62 -12.11 -26.80 -31.97
C HIS A 62 -12.06 -25.34 -32.40
N GLY A 63 -12.76 -24.92 -33.47
CA GLY A 63 -12.84 -23.52 -33.93
C GLY A 63 -11.51 -22.84 -34.31
N LEU A 64 -10.50 -23.58 -34.77
CA LEU A 64 -9.19 -23.05 -35.15
C LEU A 64 -9.05 -22.95 -36.68
N PRO A 65 -8.38 -21.91 -37.23
CA PRO A 65 -8.07 -21.86 -38.64
C PRO A 65 -6.93 -22.83 -38.98
N ARG A 66 -6.92 -23.35 -40.22
CA ARG A 66 -5.91 -24.32 -40.67
C ARG A 66 -4.49 -23.77 -40.67
N SER A 67 -4.31 -22.48 -40.98
CA SER A 67 -3.00 -21.81 -40.93
C SER A 67 -2.40 -21.89 -39.53
N SER A 68 -3.18 -21.53 -38.50
CA SER A 68 -2.73 -21.63 -37.10
C SER A 68 -2.45 -23.07 -36.67
N TYR A 69 -3.18 -24.06 -37.20
CA TYR A 69 -2.85 -25.47 -36.93
C TYR A 69 -1.43 -25.83 -37.41
N TYR A 70 -1.05 -25.43 -38.63
CA TYR A 70 0.29 -25.73 -39.14
C TYR A 70 1.39 -25.01 -38.35
N GLU A 71 1.15 -23.78 -37.89
CA GLU A 71 2.07 -23.07 -36.98
C GLU A 71 2.20 -23.75 -35.61
N ILE A 72 1.10 -24.31 -35.10
CA ILE A 72 1.07 -25.08 -33.85
C ILE A 72 1.83 -26.40 -34.03
N GLU A 73 1.58 -27.12 -35.14
CA GLU A 73 2.28 -28.35 -35.49
C GLU A 73 3.78 -28.12 -35.67
N ASP A 74 4.18 -27.04 -36.32
CA ASP A 74 5.58 -26.65 -36.47
C ASP A 74 6.26 -26.42 -35.12
N ARG A 75 5.66 -25.63 -34.24
CA ARG A 75 6.20 -25.39 -32.90
C ARG A 75 6.27 -26.67 -32.06
N PHE A 76 5.28 -27.57 -32.18
CA PHE A 76 5.29 -28.84 -31.47
C PHE A 76 6.38 -29.79 -31.97
N VAL A 77 6.63 -29.82 -33.28
CA VAL A 77 7.70 -30.64 -33.86
C VAL A 77 9.08 -30.14 -33.40
N HIS A 78 9.31 -28.83 -33.43
CA HIS A 78 10.62 -28.25 -33.10
C HIS A 78 10.90 -28.15 -31.60
N HIS A 79 9.89 -27.77 -30.80
CA HIS A 79 10.07 -27.44 -29.37
C HIS A 79 9.27 -28.34 -28.42
N GLY A 80 8.57 -29.34 -28.95
CA GLY A 80 7.71 -30.23 -28.18
C GLY A 80 6.55 -29.54 -27.50
N LEU A 81 6.11 -30.10 -26.36
CA LEU A 81 4.98 -29.55 -25.62
C LEU A 81 5.22 -28.10 -25.18
N ALA A 82 6.47 -27.73 -24.87
CA ALA A 82 6.83 -26.36 -24.51
C ALA A 82 6.46 -25.35 -25.61
N GLY A 83 6.54 -25.73 -26.89
CA GLY A 83 6.16 -24.89 -28.03
C GLY A 83 4.68 -24.51 -28.09
N LEU A 84 3.81 -25.20 -27.33
CA LEU A 84 2.37 -24.96 -27.28
C LEU A 84 1.96 -23.88 -26.27
N PHE A 85 2.88 -23.51 -25.36
CA PHE A 85 2.61 -22.53 -24.33
C PHE A 85 2.67 -21.12 -24.90
N SER A 86 1.50 -20.53 -25.08
CA SER A 86 1.33 -19.13 -25.44
C SER A 86 0.36 -18.48 -24.46
N TYR A 87 0.68 -17.28 -23.97
CA TYR A 87 -0.22 -16.52 -23.11
C TYR A 87 -0.77 -15.26 -23.82
N PRO A 88 -1.91 -14.71 -23.36
CA PRO A 88 -2.54 -13.56 -24.02
C PRO A 88 -1.73 -12.26 -23.88
N GLY A 89 -1.47 -11.62 -25.03
CA GLY A 89 -0.82 -10.31 -25.14
C GLY A 89 0.70 -10.39 -25.30
N ALA A 90 1.24 -9.58 -26.20
CA ALA A 90 2.68 -9.46 -26.39
C ALA A 90 3.35 -8.96 -25.08
N PRO A 91 4.58 -9.40 -24.78
CA PRO A 91 5.36 -8.82 -23.69
C PRO A 91 5.42 -7.30 -23.88
N VAL A 92 5.01 -6.57 -22.86
CA VAL A 92 5.04 -5.10 -22.88
C VAL A 92 6.50 -4.66 -22.82
N THR A 93 6.84 -3.57 -23.52
CA THR A 93 8.13 -2.84 -23.55
C THR A 93 9.20 -3.45 -22.65
N GLN A 94 10.13 -4.19 -23.24
CA GLN A 94 11.19 -4.86 -22.47
C GLN A 94 12.13 -3.81 -21.88
N ALA A 95 12.06 -3.63 -20.56
CA ALA A 95 12.96 -2.78 -19.81
C ALA A 95 13.73 -3.62 -18.77
N PRO A 96 14.63 -4.52 -19.21
CA PRO A 96 15.24 -5.54 -18.34
C PRO A 96 16.03 -4.92 -17.18
N ASN A 97 16.74 -3.81 -17.42
CA ASN A 97 17.48 -3.11 -16.38
C ASN A 97 16.56 -2.45 -15.34
N LEU A 98 15.42 -1.89 -15.79
CA LEU A 98 14.42 -1.30 -14.90
C LEU A 98 13.69 -2.37 -14.09
N GLU A 99 13.29 -3.47 -14.75
CA GLU A 99 12.70 -4.64 -14.10
C GLU A 99 13.62 -5.17 -13.01
N GLN A 100 14.89 -5.39 -13.33
CA GLN A 100 15.88 -5.86 -12.37
C GLN A 100 16.07 -4.89 -11.19
N LEU A 101 16.18 -3.57 -11.45
CA LEU A 101 16.34 -2.57 -10.39
C LEU A 101 15.15 -2.56 -9.44
N VAL A 102 13.92 -2.58 -9.98
CA VAL A 102 12.68 -2.63 -9.19
C VAL A 102 12.65 -3.88 -8.32
N LEU A 103 13.05 -5.03 -8.84
CA LEU A 103 13.10 -6.29 -8.10
C LEU A 103 14.17 -6.29 -7.00
N ILE A 104 15.35 -5.73 -7.24
CA ILE A 104 16.41 -5.57 -6.22
C ILE A 104 15.89 -4.69 -5.07
N VAL A 105 15.28 -3.54 -5.37
CA VAL A 105 14.74 -2.65 -4.34
C VAL A 105 13.65 -3.36 -3.53
N LYS A 106 12.75 -4.08 -4.21
CA LYS A 106 11.62 -4.77 -3.57
C LYS A 106 12.01 -6.04 -2.82
N SER A 107 13.05 -6.75 -3.22
CA SER A 107 13.55 -7.92 -2.50
C SER A 107 14.22 -7.50 -1.20
N CYS A 108 15.03 -6.44 -1.22
CA CYS A 108 15.70 -5.91 -0.02
C CYS A 108 14.76 -5.10 0.88
N ARG A 109 13.78 -4.40 0.30
CA ARG A 109 12.86 -3.52 1.02
C ARG A 109 11.40 -3.73 0.57
N PRO A 110 10.72 -4.79 1.05
CA PRO A 110 9.38 -5.16 0.58
C PRO A 110 8.31 -4.07 0.80
N THR A 111 8.43 -3.34 1.90
CA THR A 111 7.45 -2.33 2.37
C THR A 111 7.53 -0.98 1.64
N VAL A 112 8.58 -0.74 0.87
CA VAL A 112 8.85 0.54 0.18
C VAL A 112 7.72 0.90 -0.78
N SER A 113 7.32 2.17 -0.83
CA SER A 113 6.24 2.64 -1.71
C SER A 113 6.65 2.60 -3.18
N GLN A 114 5.68 2.50 -4.10
CA GLN A 114 5.95 2.57 -5.53
C GLN A 114 6.65 3.89 -5.93
N LEU A 115 6.31 4.99 -5.24
CA LEU A 115 6.94 6.29 -5.47
C LEU A 115 8.42 6.30 -5.10
N ALA A 116 8.79 5.65 -4.00
CA ALA A 116 10.20 5.53 -3.62
C ALA A 116 10.98 4.65 -4.62
N VAL A 117 10.38 3.55 -5.10
CA VAL A 117 10.97 2.75 -6.20
C VAL A 117 11.15 3.60 -7.47
N LEU A 118 10.18 4.46 -7.80
CA LEU A 118 10.28 5.39 -8.93
C LEU A 118 11.43 6.38 -8.77
N ARG A 119 11.60 6.97 -7.58
CA ARG A 119 12.71 7.89 -7.30
C ARG A 119 14.07 7.21 -7.50
N VAL A 120 14.22 5.97 -7.03
CA VAL A 120 15.45 5.19 -7.23
C VAL A 120 15.69 4.94 -8.73
N ALA A 121 14.65 4.54 -9.45
CA ALA A 121 14.74 4.26 -10.89
C ALA A 121 15.07 5.52 -11.72
N GLN A 122 14.58 6.69 -11.31
CA GLN A 122 14.91 7.97 -11.95
C GLN A 122 16.34 8.41 -11.62
N ALA A 123 16.84 8.14 -10.42
CA ALA A 123 18.20 8.52 -10.04
C ALA A 123 19.28 7.67 -10.72
N VAL A 124 18.96 6.47 -11.20
CA VAL A 124 19.90 5.59 -11.89
C VAL A 124 19.93 5.90 -13.40
N PRO A 125 21.08 6.28 -14.00
CA PRO A 125 21.17 6.75 -15.39
C PRO A 125 20.65 5.77 -16.43
N VAL A 126 20.94 4.48 -16.22
CA VAL A 126 20.55 3.41 -17.16
C VAL A 126 19.03 3.21 -17.21
N THR A 127 18.31 3.62 -16.16
CA THR A 127 16.85 3.44 -16.05
C THR A 127 16.08 4.74 -16.15
N HIS A 128 16.71 5.91 -15.95
CA HIS A 128 16.07 7.22 -15.89
C HIS A 128 15.11 7.49 -17.06
N ALA A 129 15.53 7.25 -18.31
CA ALA A 129 14.73 7.54 -19.50
C ALA A 129 13.47 6.68 -19.63
N VAL A 130 13.43 5.50 -18.99
CA VAL A 130 12.34 4.52 -19.08
C VAL A 130 11.53 4.45 -17.77
N ALA A 131 12.01 5.13 -16.71
CA ALA A 131 11.42 5.11 -15.39
C ALA A 131 10.13 5.94 -15.35
N ASP A 132 9.01 5.29 -15.61
CA ASP A 132 7.66 5.84 -15.48
C ASP A 132 6.84 5.09 -14.43
N SER A 133 5.94 5.80 -13.76
CA SER A 133 5.06 5.24 -12.73
C SER A 133 4.22 4.08 -13.27
N LYS A 134 3.72 4.16 -14.52
CA LYS A 134 2.91 3.09 -15.10
C LYS A 134 3.76 1.86 -15.41
N VAL A 135 5.00 2.04 -15.87
CA VAL A 135 5.92 0.93 -16.17
C VAL A 135 6.32 0.21 -14.88
N ILE A 136 6.63 0.95 -13.81
CA ILE A 136 6.94 0.37 -12.50
C ILE A 136 5.74 -0.37 -11.94
N SER A 137 4.53 0.21 -12.02
CA SER A 137 3.31 -0.49 -11.59
C SER A 137 3.12 -1.82 -12.33
N LYS A 138 3.35 -1.84 -13.66
CA LYS A 138 3.29 -3.08 -14.46
C LYS A 138 4.32 -4.11 -14.01
N ILE A 139 5.57 -3.69 -13.76
CA ILE A 139 6.63 -4.58 -13.23
C ILE A 139 6.18 -5.16 -11.88
N LEU A 140 5.78 -4.32 -10.94
CA LEU A 140 5.35 -4.76 -9.60
C LEU A 140 4.18 -5.75 -9.67
N ASN A 141 3.16 -5.45 -10.48
CA ASN A 141 2.02 -6.36 -10.66
C ASN A 141 2.39 -7.69 -11.32
N SER A 142 3.36 -7.69 -12.24
CA SER A 142 3.84 -8.90 -12.94
C SER A 142 4.56 -9.88 -12.02
N HIS A 143 5.10 -9.37 -10.90
CA HIS A 143 5.86 -10.13 -9.91
C HIS A 143 5.12 -10.30 -8.57
N GLY A 144 3.83 -9.95 -8.52
CA GLY A 144 3.02 -10.13 -7.31
C GLY A 144 3.22 -9.07 -6.23
N TYR A 145 3.95 -7.98 -6.51
CA TYR A 145 4.12 -6.82 -5.61
C TYR A 145 3.00 -5.77 -5.73
N GLY A 146 1.83 -6.15 -6.26
CA GLY A 146 0.67 -5.29 -6.46
C GLY A 146 -0.05 -4.88 -5.17
N TYR A 147 -1.18 -4.18 -5.32
CA TYR A 147 -1.91 -3.53 -4.21
C TYR A 147 -2.32 -4.44 -3.04
N SER A 148 -2.56 -5.74 -3.27
CA SER A 148 -2.94 -6.70 -2.23
C SER A 148 -1.82 -6.99 -1.22
N ARG A 149 -0.53 -6.84 -1.61
CA ARG A 149 0.67 -7.12 -0.79
C ARG A 149 0.65 -8.47 -0.05
N LEU A 150 -0.16 -9.44 -0.50
CA LEU A 150 -0.21 -10.77 0.12
C LEU A 150 1.03 -11.55 -0.28
N GLU A 151 1.65 -12.22 0.69
CA GLU A 151 2.83 -13.05 0.43
C GLU A 151 2.53 -14.20 -0.54
N THR A 152 1.30 -14.70 -0.53
CA THR A 152 0.79 -15.71 -1.46
C THR A 152 0.76 -15.25 -2.92
N ASP A 153 0.53 -13.95 -3.18
CA ASP A 153 0.56 -13.41 -4.55
C ASP A 153 2.00 -13.36 -5.08
N ARG A 154 2.96 -13.01 -4.23
CA ARG A 154 4.39 -13.01 -4.59
C ARG A 154 4.84 -14.41 -4.97
N ASP A 155 4.52 -15.41 -4.16
CA ASP A 155 4.94 -16.79 -4.40
C ASP A 155 4.29 -17.36 -5.66
N PHE A 156 3.01 -17.03 -5.89
CA PHE A 156 2.27 -17.41 -7.10
C PHE A 156 2.93 -16.83 -8.36
N PHE A 157 3.14 -15.50 -8.41
CA PHE A 157 3.73 -14.87 -9.59
C PHE A 157 5.21 -15.23 -9.75
N ALA A 158 5.96 -15.47 -8.67
CA ALA A 158 7.34 -15.95 -8.75
C ALA A 158 7.45 -17.36 -9.36
N ARG A 159 6.48 -18.26 -9.12
CA ARG A 159 6.40 -19.55 -9.82
C ARG A 159 6.11 -19.35 -11.32
N ILE A 160 5.17 -18.48 -11.68
CA ILE A 160 4.86 -18.17 -13.08
C ILE A 160 6.07 -17.59 -13.83
N GLN A 161 6.78 -16.63 -13.23
CA GLN A 161 7.96 -16.01 -13.83
C GLN A 161 9.05 -17.04 -14.11
N ARG A 162 9.29 -17.98 -13.19
CA ARG A 162 10.22 -19.10 -13.41
C ARG A 162 9.78 -20.03 -14.54
N SER A 163 8.48 -20.35 -14.63
CA SER A 163 7.96 -21.13 -15.76
C SER A 163 8.22 -20.43 -17.09
N LEU A 164 8.06 -19.11 -17.14
CA LEU A 164 8.29 -18.30 -18.34
C LEU A 164 9.79 -18.21 -18.70
N GLU A 165 10.67 -18.09 -17.71
CA GLU A 165 12.12 -18.13 -17.91
C GLU A 165 12.58 -19.50 -18.42
N GLU A 166 12.08 -20.59 -17.82
CA GLU A 166 12.37 -21.95 -18.26
C GLU A 166 11.81 -22.19 -19.68
N LEU A 167 10.65 -21.62 -20.01
CA LEU A 167 10.09 -21.66 -21.36
C LEU A 167 10.95 -20.91 -22.38
N ASN A 168 11.43 -19.70 -22.05
CA ASN A 168 12.33 -18.94 -22.92
C ASN A 168 13.65 -19.68 -23.14
N GLY A 169 14.19 -20.34 -22.11
CA GLY A 169 15.40 -21.16 -22.23
C GLY A 169 15.18 -22.47 -22.98
N SER A 170 14.03 -23.12 -22.79
CA SER A 170 13.68 -24.40 -23.42
C SER A 170 13.18 -24.24 -24.85
N GLY A 171 12.56 -23.10 -25.19
CA GLY A 171 12.25 -22.73 -26.58
C GLY A 171 13.49 -22.59 -27.46
N ALA A 172 14.70 -22.49 -26.87
CA ALA A 172 15.95 -22.53 -27.61
C ALA A 172 16.50 -23.96 -27.83
N LYS A 173 15.97 -24.97 -27.13
CA LYS A 173 16.38 -26.38 -27.29
C LYS A 173 15.43 -27.09 -28.24
N LEU A 174 15.97 -27.66 -29.30
CA LEU A 174 15.20 -28.47 -30.24
C LEU A 174 14.94 -29.84 -29.64
N VAL A 175 13.70 -30.33 -29.76
CA VAL A 175 13.34 -31.71 -29.41
C VAL A 175 13.49 -32.56 -30.65
N GLU A 176 14.48 -33.46 -30.66
CA GLU A 176 14.72 -34.38 -31.77
C GLU A 176 13.76 -35.59 -31.73
N GLY A 177 13.47 -36.17 -32.89
CA GLY A 177 12.73 -37.44 -33.01
C GLY A 177 11.26 -37.34 -33.46
N ARG A 178 10.69 -36.13 -33.59
CA ARG A 178 9.32 -35.93 -34.13
C ARG A 178 9.33 -35.75 -35.64
N ASN A 179 8.44 -36.43 -36.36
CA ASN A 179 8.34 -36.33 -37.82
C ASN A 179 6.89 -36.26 -38.32
N ARG A 180 6.57 -35.23 -39.13
CA ARG A 180 5.26 -35.02 -39.76
C ARG A 180 4.82 -36.16 -40.67
N GLY A 181 5.74 -36.87 -41.32
CA GLY A 181 5.43 -38.03 -42.15
C GLY A 181 5.02 -39.26 -41.35
N LYS A 182 5.37 -39.32 -40.06
CA LYS A 182 5.13 -40.45 -39.15
C LYS A 182 4.48 -39.97 -37.85
N ARG A 183 3.37 -39.22 -37.97
CA ARG A 183 2.72 -38.54 -36.83
C ARG A 183 2.42 -39.46 -35.64
N LYS A 184 1.80 -40.62 -35.90
CA LYS A 184 1.37 -41.53 -34.83
C LYS A 184 2.53 -42.22 -34.12
N GLU A 185 3.54 -42.65 -34.89
CA GLU A 185 4.74 -43.33 -34.37
C GLU A 185 5.64 -42.38 -33.56
N THR A 186 5.72 -41.12 -33.98
CA THR A 186 6.63 -40.12 -33.37
C THR A 186 5.91 -39.14 -32.44
N PHE A 187 4.67 -39.41 -32.06
CA PHE A 187 3.91 -38.51 -31.17
C PHE A 187 4.52 -38.48 -29.76
N PHE A 188 4.85 -39.65 -29.22
CA PHE A 188 5.52 -39.81 -27.92
C PHE A 188 7.03 -39.89 -28.12
N VAL A 189 7.78 -39.03 -27.43
CA VAL A 189 9.24 -38.97 -27.49
C VAL A 189 9.77 -38.78 -26.07
N ASP A 190 10.71 -39.62 -25.64
CA ASP A 190 11.26 -39.59 -24.27
C ASP A 190 12.04 -38.30 -23.96
N ALA A 191 12.55 -37.63 -25.00
CA ALA A 191 13.20 -36.33 -24.89
C ALA A 191 12.26 -35.19 -24.47
N ASP A 192 10.94 -35.40 -24.45
CA ASP A 192 9.93 -34.42 -24.04
C ASP A 192 9.24 -34.82 -22.72
N PRO A 193 9.87 -34.56 -21.57
CA PRO A 193 9.31 -34.92 -20.27
C PRO A 193 8.03 -34.15 -19.93
N TYR A 194 7.81 -32.97 -20.54
CA TYR A 194 6.60 -32.19 -20.32
C TYR A 194 5.39 -32.87 -20.98
N HIS A 195 5.58 -33.46 -22.15
CA HIS A 195 4.53 -34.22 -22.86
C HIS A 195 4.01 -35.40 -22.01
N ASN A 196 4.91 -36.18 -21.41
CA ASN A 196 4.52 -37.30 -20.54
C ASN A 196 3.72 -36.83 -19.32
N ARG A 197 4.06 -35.68 -18.74
CA ARG A 197 3.30 -35.07 -17.62
C ARG A 197 1.90 -34.62 -18.04
N MET A 198 1.75 -34.07 -19.24
CA MET A 198 0.45 -33.67 -19.79
C MET A 198 -0.44 -34.90 -20.03
N GLU A 199 0.10 -35.96 -20.63
CA GLU A 199 -0.66 -37.20 -20.89
C GLU A 199 -1.03 -37.93 -19.61
N LEU A 200 -0.18 -37.91 -18.58
CA LEU A 200 -0.50 -38.48 -17.27
C LEU A 200 -1.76 -37.85 -16.67
N LEU A 201 -1.82 -36.52 -16.63
CA LEU A 201 -2.99 -35.81 -16.10
C LEU A 201 -4.22 -36.01 -16.98
N ARG A 202 -4.05 -36.00 -18.31
CA ARG A 202 -5.12 -36.23 -19.27
C ARG A 202 -5.77 -37.59 -19.10
N GLU A 203 -4.96 -38.64 -19.05
CA GLU A 203 -5.45 -40.01 -18.99
C GLU A 203 -6.20 -40.25 -17.68
N LEU A 204 -5.62 -39.82 -16.55
CA LEU A 204 -6.26 -39.91 -15.25
C LEU A 204 -7.52 -39.03 -15.13
N PHE A 205 -7.64 -37.99 -15.97
CA PHE A 205 -8.84 -37.14 -16.01
C PHE A 205 -10.00 -37.82 -16.74
N PHE A 206 -9.75 -38.38 -17.93
CA PHE A 206 -10.81 -38.96 -18.76
C PHE A 206 -11.08 -40.44 -18.46
N ASN A 207 -10.13 -41.16 -17.86
CA ASN A 207 -10.29 -42.58 -17.54
C ASN A 207 -10.44 -42.80 -16.03
N SER A 208 -11.69 -42.91 -15.57
CA SER A 208 -12.01 -43.15 -14.15
C SER A 208 -11.51 -44.50 -13.62
N LYS A 209 -11.15 -45.46 -14.49
CA LYS A 209 -10.62 -46.78 -14.12
C LYS A 209 -9.09 -46.83 -14.07
N ALA A 210 -8.40 -45.79 -14.56
CA ALA A 210 -6.94 -45.76 -14.57
C ALA A 210 -6.38 -45.63 -13.16
N LYS A 211 -5.44 -46.52 -12.80
CA LYS A 211 -4.72 -46.44 -11.52
C LYS A 211 -3.54 -45.49 -11.65
N VAL A 212 -3.35 -44.63 -10.65
CA VAL A 212 -2.27 -43.65 -10.60
C VAL A 212 -0.90 -44.32 -10.73
N TYR A 213 -0.66 -45.40 -9.98
CA TYR A 213 0.61 -46.12 -9.98
C TYR A 213 0.98 -46.71 -11.35
N ASP A 214 0.04 -47.42 -11.97
CA ASP A 214 0.23 -48.07 -13.27
C ASP A 214 0.49 -47.04 -14.38
N THR A 215 -0.27 -45.94 -14.37
CA THR A 215 -0.14 -44.85 -15.35
C THR A 215 1.19 -44.11 -15.19
N CYS A 216 1.60 -43.84 -13.93
CA CYS A 216 2.91 -43.25 -13.61
C CYS A 216 4.07 -44.13 -14.09
N THR A 217 3.97 -45.45 -13.86
CA THR A 217 5.00 -46.42 -14.26
C THR A 217 5.14 -46.47 -15.78
N ARG A 218 4.02 -46.50 -16.52
CA ARG A 218 4.03 -46.52 -17.98
C ARG A 218 4.62 -45.24 -18.59
N LEU A 219 4.35 -44.07 -18.00
CA LEU A 219 4.85 -42.78 -18.49
C LEU A 219 6.21 -42.37 -17.89
N ASN A 220 6.86 -43.27 -17.14
CA ASN A 220 8.14 -43.04 -16.48
C ASN A 220 8.16 -41.78 -15.58
N ILE A 221 7.10 -41.59 -14.79
CA ILE A 221 6.96 -40.46 -13.85
C ILE A 221 6.88 -40.99 -12.42
N PRO A 222 7.72 -40.52 -11.48
CA PRO A 222 7.60 -40.91 -10.08
C PRO A 222 6.24 -40.51 -9.49
N VAL A 223 5.61 -41.39 -8.72
CA VAL A 223 4.30 -41.15 -8.07
C VAL A 223 4.31 -39.90 -7.17
N THR A 224 5.44 -39.61 -6.52
CA THR A 224 5.61 -38.38 -5.73
C THR A 224 5.53 -37.12 -6.59
N THR A 225 6.01 -37.18 -7.83
CA THR A 225 5.92 -36.09 -8.80
C THR A 225 4.48 -35.89 -9.25
N TYR A 226 3.69 -36.95 -9.40
CA TYR A 226 2.25 -36.86 -9.71
C TYR A 226 1.49 -36.04 -8.65
N TYR A 227 1.59 -36.39 -7.36
CA TYR A 227 0.83 -35.68 -6.33
C TYR A 227 1.22 -34.20 -6.22
N ARG A 228 2.52 -33.90 -6.39
CA ARG A 228 2.99 -32.51 -6.48
C ARG A 228 2.42 -31.81 -7.71
N LEU A 229 2.50 -32.44 -8.88
CA LEU A 229 2.01 -31.91 -10.15
C LEU A 229 0.50 -31.64 -10.08
N ALA A 230 -0.30 -32.58 -9.58
CA ALA A 230 -1.74 -32.40 -9.42
C ALA A 230 -2.07 -31.23 -8.48
N LYS A 231 -1.33 -31.07 -7.38
CA LYS A 231 -1.50 -29.92 -6.47
C LYS A 231 -1.15 -28.60 -7.14
N GLU A 232 -0.01 -28.54 -7.85
CA GLU A 232 0.43 -27.34 -8.57
C GLU A 232 -0.52 -26.99 -9.73
N TYR A 233 -1.01 -27.99 -10.47
CA TYR A 233 -1.92 -27.79 -11.60
C TYR A 233 -3.24 -27.15 -11.16
N ARG A 234 -3.75 -27.48 -9.97
CA ARG A 234 -4.93 -26.80 -9.41
C ARG A 234 -4.75 -25.30 -9.27
N LEU A 235 -3.52 -24.81 -9.10
CA LEU A 235 -3.21 -23.40 -8.93
C LEU A 235 -2.78 -22.73 -10.24
N TYR A 236 -1.88 -23.38 -10.99
CA TYR A 236 -1.22 -22.81 -12.16
C TYR A 236 -1.76 -23.35 -13.50
N GLY A 237 -2.73 -24.27 -13.49
CA GLY A 237 -3.24 -24.91 -14.69
C GLY A 237 -2.13 -25.59 -15.50
N PRO A 238 -2.18 -25.48 -16.85
CA PRO A 238 -1.18 -26.08 -17.74
C PRO A 238 0.26 -25.68 -17.42
N TRP A 239 0.46 -24.49 -16.84
CA TRP A 239 1.78 -23.94 -16.51
C TRP A 239 2.51 -24.68 -15.39
N ALA A 240 1.81 -25.56 -14.65
CA ALA A 240 2.43 -26.47 -13.69
C ALA A 240 3.27 -27.57 -14.36
N ILE A 241 2.99 -27.88 -15.63
CA ILE A 241 3.68 -28.96 -16.38
C ILE A 241 5.15 -28.59 -16.64
N ILE A 242 5.39 -27.33 -16.98
CA ILE A 242 6.72 -26.75 -17.08
C ILE A 242 7.32 -26.75 -15.67
N SER A 243 8.49 -27.36 -15.52
CA SER A 243 9.21 -27.29 -14.25
C SER A 243 9.45 -25.81 -13.89
N ALA A 244 9.53 -25.53 -12.61
CA ALA A 244 10.29 -24.38 -12.18
C ALA A 244 11.34 -24.95 -11.25
N ASN A 245 12.60 -24.77 -11.62
CA ASN A 245 13.70 -25.09 -10.72
C ASN A 245 13.48 -24.42 -9.36
N ALA A 246 13.80 -25.15 -8.28
CA ALA A 246 13.88 -24.57 -6.94
C ALA A 246 14.87 -23.39 -6.94
N HIS A 247 14.80 -22.51 -5.95
CA HIS A 247 15.75 -21.39 -5.82
C HIS A 247 17.20 -21.91 -5.86
N GLY A 248 17.83 -21.86 -7.03
CA GLY A 248 19.21 -22.24 -7.26
C GLY A 248 20.08 -20.99 -7.38
N LYS A 249 21.30 -21.07 -6.84
CA LYS A 249 22.34 -20.02 -6.73
C LYS A 249 22.00 -18.72 -7.48
N LYS A 250 21.48 -17.73 -6.75
CA LYS A 250 21.48 -16.33 -7.19
C LYS A 250 22.89 -15.96 -7.69
N ASP A 251 22.97 -14.98 -8.58
CA ASP A 251 24.23 -14.33 -8.97
C ASP A 251 25.16 -14.21 -7.77
N SER A 252 26.48 -14.37 -7.98
CA SER A 252 27.51 -14.35 -6.93
C SER A 252 27.48 -13.13 -5.97
N ILE A 253 26.67 -12.11 -6.26
CA ILE A 253 26.51 -10.87 -5.51
C ILE A 253 25.06 -10.74 -5.03
N SER A 254 24.85 -10.66 -3.71
CA SER A 254 23.51 -10.52 -3.12
C SER A 254 22.83 -9.21 -3.51
N ASP A 255 21.49 -9.25 -3.64
CA ASP A 255 20.67 -8.07 -3.95
C ASP A 255 20.89 -6.95 -2.93
N GLU A 256 21.08 -7.29 -1.64
CA GLU A 256 21.35 -6.33 -0.56
C GLU A 256 22.68 -5.60 -0.75
N LEU A 257 23.74 -6.32 -1.12
CA LEU A 257 25.04 -5.72 -1.38
C LEU A 257 24.97 -4.82 -2.63
N GLN A 258 24.26 -5.27 -3.67
CA GLN A 258 24.05 -4.46 -4.87
C GLN A 258 23.29 -3.17 -4.55
N LEU A 259 22.18 -3.26 -3.81
CA LEU A 259 21.39 -2.09 -3.43
C LEU A 259 22.19 -1.13 -2.55
N LYS A 260 22.93 -1.64 -1.56
CA LYS A 260 23.78 -0.79 -0.71
C LYS A 260 24.82 -0.03 -1.52
N ILE A 261 25.54 -0.70 -2.42
CA ILE A 261 26.55 -0.05 -3.29
C ILE A 261 25.90 0.98 -4.22
N LEU A 262 24.72 0.68 -4.77
CA LEU A 262 23.95 1.61 -5.60
C LEU A 262 23.62 2.91 -4.86
N LEU A 263 23.08 2.79 -3.65
CA LEU A 263 22.65 3.93 -2.84
C LEU A 263 23.83 4.79 -2.40
N GLU A 264 24.88 4.16 -1.86
CA GLU A 264 26.11 4.87 -1.43
C GLU A 264 26.76 5.61 -2.59
N LYS A 265 26.75 5.03 -3.80
CA LYS A 265 27.31 5.69 -4.98
C LYS A 265 26.41 6.81 -5.54
N LEU A 266 25.10 6.69 -5.41
CA LEU A 266 24.15 7.74 -5.76
C LEU A 266 24.26 8.93 -4.78
N GLU A 267 24.44 8.64 -3.50
CA GLU A 267 24.62 9.63 -2.42
C GLU A 267 25.99 10.32 -2.51
N HIS A 268 27.04 9.58 -2.85
CA HIS A 268 28.40 10.11 -2.95
C HIS A 268 29.06 9.82 -4.31
N PRO A 269 28.72 10.60 -5.37
CA PRO A 269 29.27 10.39 -6.72
C PRO A 269 30.81 10.46 -6.79
N SER A 270 31.43 11.26 -5.92
CA SER A 270 32.90 11.43 -5.87
C SER A 270 33.65 10.26 -5.22
N TRP A 271 32.98 9.41 -4.44
CA TRP A 271 33.63 8.33 -3.71
C TRP A 271 34.24 7.28 -4.64
N SER A 272 35.47 6.86 -4.33
CA SER A 272 36.15 5.78 -5.04
C SER A 272 35.56 4.43 -4.61
N ALA A 273 35.72 3.39 -5.45
CA ALA A 273 35.26 2.06 -5.12
C ALA A 273 35.92 1.50 -3.84
N GLN A 274 37.17 1.89 -3.55
CA GLN A 274 37.84 1.52 -2.32
C GLN A 274 37.20 2.22 -1.11
N HIS A 275 36.90 3.52 -1.24
CA HIS A 275 36.25 4.29 -0.18
C HIS A 275 34.86 3.76 0.18
N ILE A 276 34.07 3.28 -0.79
CA ILE A 276 32.76 2.65 -0.56
C ILE A 276 32.90 1.34 0.23
N VAL A 277 33.94 0.54 -0.05
CA VAL A 277 34.23 -0.69 0.69
C VAL A 277 34.56 -0.36 2.14
N ASP A 278 35.45 0.61 2.35
CA ASP A 278 35.97 0.96 3.67
C ASP A 278 34.89 1.64 4.54
N ALA A 279 34.19 2.64 4.00
CA ALA A 279 33.11 3.36 4.70
C ALA A 279 31.91 2.46 4.98
N GLY A 280 31.53 1.62 4.01
CA GLY A 280 30.42 0.68 4.14
C GLY A 280 30.74 -0.58 4.96
N LYS A 281 32.00 -0.74 5.40
CA LYS A 281 32.58 -1.95 6.02
C LYS A 281 32.21 -3.24 5.24
N LEU A 282 32.26 -3.16 3.91
CA LEU A 282 31.81 -4.23 3.03
C LEU A 282 32.86 -5.33 2.94
N ARG A 283 32.45 -6.60 3.07
CA ARG A 283 33.30 -7.77 2.83
C ARG A 283 33.38 -8.12 1.34
N CYS A 284 33.61 -7.14 0.46
CA CYS A 284 33.74 -7.35 -0.97
C CYS A 284 34.92 -6.54 -1.55
N SER A 285 35.48 -6.99 -2.68
CA SER A 285 36.62 -6.29 -3.29
C SER A 285 36.17 -5.04 -4.06
N ARG A 286 37.08 -4.06 -4.19
CA ARG A 286 36.86 -2.86 -5.03
C ARG A 286 36.43 -3.18 -6.47
N TYR A 287 36.83 -4.34 -7.00
CA TYR A 287 36.46 -4.78 -8.34
C TYR A 287 34.97 -5.14 -8.46
N VAL A 288 34.37 -5.68 -7.40
CA VAL A 288 32.93 -5.96 -7.34
C VAL A 288 32.15 -4.66 -7.35
N VAL A 289 32.57 -3.67 -6.54
CA VAL A 289 31.98 -2.33 -6.54
C VAL A 289 32.08 -1.68 -7.92
N ASN A 290 33.25 -1.69 -8.56
CA ASN A 290 33.44 -1.16 -9.91
C ASN A 290 32.56 -1.85 -10.97
N ARG A 291 32.36 -3.17 -10.85
CA ARG A 291 31.49 -3.92 -11.76
C ARG A 291 30.04 -3.46 -11.64
N ILE A 292 29.54 -3.27 -10.42
CA ILE A 292 28.18 -2.80 -10.14
C ILE A 292 28.00 -1.36 -10.61
N THR A 293 28.93 -0.46 -10.26
CA THR A 293 28.84 0.94 -10.68
C THR A 293 28.90 1.09 -12.20
N LYS A 294 29.69 0.26 -12.90
CA LYS A 294 29.74 0.24 -14.37
C LYS A 294 28.43 -0.27 -14.98
N ARG A 295 27.86 -1.36 -14.43
CA ARG A 295 26.57 -1.93 -14.88
C ARG A 295 25.44 -0.90 -14.86
N TRP A 296 25.41 -0.06 -13.83
CA TRP A 296 24.33 0.92 -13.60
C TRP A 296 24.65 2.34 -14.08
N GLY A 297 25.76 2.55 -14.79
CA GLY A 297 26.12 3.87 -15.35
C GLY A 297 26.52 4.92 -14.31
N LEU A 298 27.00 4.50 -13.14
CA LEU A 298 27.34 5.36 -12.00
C LEU A 298 28.83 5.79 -11.99
N GLN A 299 29.44 5.94 -13.17
CA GLN A 299 30.88 6.28 -13.28
C GLN A 299 31.15 7.78 -13.23
N ASP A 300 30.18 8.59 -13.63
CA ASP A 300 30.31 10.04 -13.64
C ASP A 300 30.36 10.60 -12.20
N LYS A 301 31.50 11.22 -11.87
CA LYS A 301 31.77 11.81 -10.55
C LYS A 301 31.21 13.24 -10.42
N ALA A 302 30.87 13.90 -11.53
CA ALA A 302 30.33 15.26 -11.55
C ALA A 302 28.81 15.31 -11.32
N ARG A 303 28.17 14.16 -11.15
CA ARG A 303 26.74 14.06 -10.87
C ARG A 303 26.38 14.70 -9.55
N LEU A 304 25.16 15.25 -9.50
CA LEU A 304 24.57 15.70 -8.25
C LEU A 304 24.30 14.50 -7.32
N PRO A 305 24.65 14.60 -6.03
CA PRO A 305 24.37 13.57 -5.05
C PRO A 305 22.86 13.41 -4.83
N VAL A 306 22.39 12.17 -4.75
CA VAL A 306 20.98 11.82 -4.52
C VAL A 306 20.92 10.68 -3.50
N ALA A 307 20.44 10.94 -2.28
CA ALA A 307 20.06 9.86 -1.35
C ALA A 307 18.54 9.68 -1.34
N LEU A 308 18.19 8.41 -1.49
CA LEU A 308 16.84 7.93 -1.75
C LEU A 308 16.26 7.20 -0.54
N ASP A 309 17.16 6.76 0.35
CA ASP A 309 16.92 5.83 1.44
C ASP A 309 17.29 6.39 2.82
N ARG A 310 17.86 7.59 2.81
CA ARG A 310 18.09 8.48 3.93
C ARG A 310 17.67 9.85 3.43
N PHE A 311 17.23 10.71 4.34
CA PHE A 311 17.26 12.13 4.06
C PHE A 311 18.73 12.44 3.74
N VAL A 312 19.05 12.84 2.49
CA VAL A 312 20.23 13.69 2.31
C VAL A 312 19.87 14.91 3.14
N GLU A 313 20.61 15.17 4.21
CA GLU A 313 20.84 16.57 4.54
C GLU A 313 21.35 17.15 3.23
N LEU A 314 20.47 17.83 2.46
CA LEU A 314 20.92 18.91 1.59
C LEU A 314 21.95 19.59 2.44
N SER A 315 23.23 19.49 2.04
CA SER A 315 24.36 20.04 2.78
C SER A 315 23.84 21.35 3.35
N LYS A 316 23.73 21.40 4.69
CA LYS A 316 22.92 22.36 5.45
C LYS A 316 22.67 23.59 4.59
N PRO A 317 21.43 24.13 4.42
CA PRO A 317 21.38 25.55 4.19
C PRO A 317 22.32 26.14 5.26
N ARG A 318 23.39 26.82 4.82
CA ARG A 318 24.43 27.36 5.73
C ARG A 318 23.89 28.45 6.65
N THR A 319 22.57 28.53 6.69
CA THR A 319 21.67 29.35 7.46
C THR A 319 20.66 28.36 8.01
N GLU A 320 20.68 28.19 9.33
CA GLU A 320 19.47 27.87 10.09
C GLU A 320 18.42 28.88 9.60
N GLU A 321 17.63 28.49 8.60
CA GLU A 321 16.49 29.32 8.23
C GLU A 321 15.55 29.22 9.43
N PRO A 322 15.27 30.33 10.13
CA PRO A 322 14.34 30.32 11.24
C PRO A 322 13.03 29.72 10.73
N CYS A 323 12.39 28.88 11.55
CA CYS A 323 11.09 28.29 11.24
C CYS A 323 10.18 29.40 10.72
N ARG A 324 9.85 29.35 9.42
CA ARG A 324 9.01 30.37 8.82
C ARG A 324 7.64 30.29 9.48
N PRO A 325 7.01 31.43 9.82
CA PRO A 325 5.65 31.41 10.34
C PRO A 325 4.75 30.64 9.36
N ILE A 326 3.92 29.75 9.89
CA ILE A 326 3.02 28.96 9.06
C ILE A 326 1.98 29.91 8.48
N GLU A 327 1.93 30.03 7.16
CA GLU A 327 0.85 30.75 6.47
C GLU A 327 -0.43 29.91 6.56
N THR A 328 -1.43 30.42 7.27
CA THR A 328 -2.74 29.75 7.40
C THR A 328 -3.71 30.23 6.34
N ALA A 329 -4.79 29.48 6.10
CA ALA A 329 -5.88 29.92 5.24
C ALA A 329 -6.47 31.27 5.67
N TYR A 330 -6.41 31.59 6.97
CA TYR A 330 -6.82 32.88 7.50
C TYR A 330 -5.98 34.04 6.93
N ASP A 331 -4.67 33.83 6.77
CA ASP A 331 -3.75 34.83 6.21
C ASP A 331 -3.87 34.93 4.68
N LEU A 332 -4.19 33.80 4.02
CA LEU A 332 -4.33 33.72 2.56
C LEU A 332 -5.63 34.32 2.03
N LEU A 333 -6.72 34.27 2.82
CA LEU A 333 -8.04 34.72 2.42
C LEU A 333 -8.55 35.84 3.35
N PRO A 334 -8.34 37.11 2.97
CA PRO A 334 -8.91 38.25 3.67
C PRO A 334 -10.42 38.13 3.82
N GLU A 335 -10.93 38.57 4.98
CA GLU A 335 -12.36 38.49 5.31
C GLU A 335 -13.24 39.19 4.28
N GLU A 336 -12.78 40.30 3.69
CA GLU A 336 -13.47 41.03 2.63
C GLU A 336 -13.77 40.16 1.39
N ILE A 337 -12.86 39.26 1.04
CA ILE A 337 -13.03 38.34 -0.11
C ILE A 337 -14.07 37.28 0.24
N VAL A 338 -14.00 36.73 1.44
CA VAL A 338 -14.95 35.73 1.94
C VAL A 338 -16.37 36.30 2.01
N LEU A 339 -16.52 37.54 2.50
CA LEU A 339 -17.82 38.21 2.60
C LEU A 339 -18.45 38.48 1.22
N LYS A 340 -17.64 38.72 0.18
CA LYS A 340 -18.13 38.91 -1.20
C LYS A 340 -18.62 37.61 -1.85
N THR A 341 -17.99 36.48 -1.55
CA THR A 341 -18.28 35.20 -2.22
C THR A 341 -19.31 34.35 -1.47
N ARG A 342 -19.45 34.55 -0.16
CA ARG A 342 -20.32 33.73 0.68
C ARG A 342 -21.80 34.11 0.54
N ARG A 343 -22.65 33.10 0.38
CA ARG A 343 -24.10 33.28 0.41
C ARG A 343 -24.59 33.41 1.84
N ILE A 344 -25.26 34.52 2.15
CA ILE A 344 -25.92 34.73 3.43
C ILE A 344 -27.23 33.92 3.45
N ASN A 345 -27.51 33.23 4.56
CA ASN A 345 -28.79 32.56 4.74
C ASN A 345 -29.93 33.60 4.81
N ARG A 346 -30.95 33.47 3.94
CA ARG A 346 -32.07 34.43 3.86
C ARG A 346 -32.81 34.62 5.18
N HIS A 347 -32.96 33.56 5.98
CA HIS A 347 -33.64 33.66 7.27
C HIS A 347 -32.77 34.37 8.31
N PHE A 348 -31.46 34.15 8.27
CA PHE A 348 -30.50 34.88 9.10
C PHE A 348 -30.55 36.38 8.80
N GLU A 349 -30.51 36.76 7.52
CA GLU A 349 -30.63 38.16 7.09
C GLU A 349 -31.94 38.81 7.56
N LEU A 350 -33.07 38.10 7.44
CA LEU A 350 -34.37 38.56 7.93
C LEU A 350 -34.37 38.78 9.46
N ILE A 351 -33.72 37.91 10.22
CA ILE A 351 -33.61 38.06 11.68
C ILE A 351 -32.74 39.29 12.00
N CYS A 352 -31.58 39.44 11.36
CA CYS A 352 -30.72 40.61 11.56
C CYS A 352 -31.46 41.93 11.26
N LYS A 353 -32.30 41.96 10.20
CA LYS A 353 -33.15 43.14 9.89
C LYS A 353 -34.18 43.40 10.98
N LYS A 354 -34.82 42.36 11.52
CA LYS A 354 -35.79 42.49 12.63
C LYS A 354 -35.15 42.95 13.93
N MET A 355 -33.94 42.48 14.24
CA MET A 355 -33.19 42.89 15.44
C MET A 355 -32.88 44.40 15.48
N LYS A 356 -32.89 45.10 14.35
CA LYS A 356 -32.74 46.57 14.30
C LYS A 356 -33.94 47.32 14.87
N THR A 357 -35.11 46.69 14.93
CA THR A 357 -36.39 47.34 15.31
C THR A 357 -37.05 46.71 16.52
N HIS A 358 -36.71 45.46 16.85
CA HIS A 358 -37.32 44.71 17.95
C HIS A 358 -36.24 44.06 18.81
N ALA A 359 -36.44 44.08 20.12
CA ALA A 359 -35.59 43.34 21.06
C ALA A 359 -35.75 41.83 20.83
N TYR A 360 -34.61 41.13 20.77
CA TYR A 360 -34.58 39.68 20.62
C TYR A 360 -34.04 39.04 21.89
N ASN A 361 -34.90 38.29 22.58
CA ASN A 361 -34.53 37.66 23.84
C ASN A 361 -33.75 36.36 23.56
N ILE A 362 -32.60 36.22 24.21
CA ILE A 362 -31.69 35.08 24.07
C ILE A 362 -31.51 34.45 25.43
N CYS A 363 -31.68 33.14 25.53
CA CYS A 363 -31.63 32.43 26.82
C CYS A 363 -30.21 31.95 27.16
N ASP A 364 -29.43 31.55 26.16
CA ASP A 364 -28.04 31.15 26.28
C ASP A 364 -27.17 32.01 25.36
N PRO A 365 -26.63 33.15 25.85
CA PRO A 365 -25.78 34.01 25.03
C PRO A 365 -24.39 33.42 24.78
N GLY A 366 -24.01 32.31 25.45
CA GLY A 366 -22.66 31.72 25.38
C GLY A 366 -22.14 31.50 23.95
N PRO A 367 -22.91 30.84 23.06
CA PRO A 367 -22.53 30.68 21.65
C PRO A 367 -22.24 31.98 20.91
N LEU A 368 -22.95 33.07 21.23
CA LEU A 368 -22.74 34.36 20.59
C LEU A 368 -21.51 35.07 21.12
N LEU A 369 -21.26 34.96 22.43
CA LEU A 369 -20.05 35.47 23.06
C LEU A 369 -18.79 34.76 22.53
N LEU A 370 -18.90 33.45 22.24
CA LEU A 370 -17.80 32.66 21.68
C LEU A 370 -17.63 32.83 20.16
N ALA A 371 -18.61 33.41 19.46
CA ALA A 371 -18.59 33.44 18.00
C ALA A 371 -17.37 34.16 17.39
N PRO A 372 -16.90 35.31 17.92
CA PRO A 372 -15.68 35.96 17.42
C PRO A 372 -14.45 35.05 17.56
N PHE A 373 -14.29 34.38 18.70
CA PHE A 373 -13.17 33.46 18.95
C PHE A 373 -13.19 32.26 18.01
N VAL A 374 -14.37 31.70 17.73
CA VAL A 374 -14.50 30.60 16.75
C VAL A 374 -14.24 31.09 15.32
N ASN A 375 -14.58 32.35 15.00
CA ASN A 375 -14.25 32.97 13.73
C ASN A 375 -12.73 33.14 13.56
N ASP A 376 -12.02 33.54 14.62
CA ASP A 376 -10.57 33.70 14.62
C ASP A 376 -9.81 32.39 14.36
N LEU A 377 -10.41 31.24 14.65
CA LEU A 377 -9.88 29.91 14.28
C LEU A 377 -9.83 29.67 12.76
N GLY A 378 -10.43 30.55 11.93
CA GLY A 378 -10.31 30.50 10.48
C GLY A 378 -11.02 29.34 9.81
N ILE A 379 -12.01 28.72 10.46
CA ILE A 379 -12.72 27.53 9.96
C ILE A 379 -13.35 27.81 8.57
N VAL A 380 -13.88 29.01 8.36
CA VAL A 380 -14.52 29.41 7.10
C VAL A 380 -13.47 29.54 5.99
N GLN A 381 -12.36 30.20 6.25
CA GLN A 381 -11.25 30.38 5.32
C GLN A 381 -10.64 29.02 4.95
N SER A 382 -10.42 28.17 5.96
CA SER A 382 -9.96 26.79 5.77
C SER A 382 -10.88 25.99 4.83
N PHE A 383 -12.19 26.17 5.00
CA PHE A 383 -13.20 25.55 4.14
C PHE A 383 -13.12 26.05 2.69
N GLU A 384 -13.01 27.36 2.49
CA GLU A 384 -12.92 27.95 1.15
C GLU A 384 -11.61 27.57 0.43
N THR A 385 -10.51 27.42 1.17
CA THR A 385 -9.20 27.02 0.63
C THR A 385 -9.14 25.53 0.28
N TYR A 386 -9.49 24.66 1.23
CA TYR A 386 -9.24 23.22 1.12
C TYR A 386 -10.49 22.37 0.84
N GLY A 387 -11.67 22.90 1.15
CA GLY A 387 -12.94 22.20 1.00
C GLY A 387 -13.31 21.89 -0.46
N PRO A 388 -14.29 21.00 -0.69
CA PRO A 388 -14.73 20.60 -2.02
C PRO A 388 -15.16 21.82 -2.87
N PRO A 389 -14.64 21.99 -4.10
CA PRO A 389 -14.96 23.16 -4.93
C PRO A 389 -16.47 23.36 -5.17
N LYS A 390 -17.23 22.27 -5.26
CA LYS A 390 -18.70 22.31 -5.43
C LYS A 390 -19.44 22.85 -4.21
N LEU A 391 -18.81 22.90 -3.04
CA LEU A 391 -19.40 23.28 -1.76
C LEU A 391 -18.92 24.65 -1.25
N ARG A 392 -17.91 25.23 -1.90
CA ARG A 392 -17.43 26.60 -1.62
C ARG A 392 -18.53 27.64 -1.80
N GLY A 393 -18.61 28.60 -0.90
CA GLY A 393 -19.66 29.63 -0.84
C GLY A 393 -21.08 29.10 -0.55
N LYS A 394 -21.25 27.81 -0.26
CA LYS A 394 -22.56 27.22 0.11
C LYS A 394 -22.80 27.27 1.62
N GLU A 395 -24.06 27.06 1.99
CA GLU A 395 -24.55 27.07 3.37
C GLU A 395 -23.96 25.97 4.27
N ILE A 396 -23.25 24.99 3.71
CA ILE A 396 -22.64 23.90 4.50
C ILE A 396 -21.69 24.43 5.58
N THR A 397 -20.97 25.52 5.31
CA THR A 397 -20.08 26.13 6.29
C THR A 397 -20.87 26.64 7.49
N ASN A 398 -22.06 27.22 7.27
CA ASN A 398 -22.96 27.63 8.36
C ASN A 398 -23.48 26.41 9.13
N LEU A 399 -23.78 25.29 8.44
CA LEU A 399 -24.18 24.04 9.09
C LEU A 399 -23.04 23.43 9.92
N ALA A 400 -21.79 23.56 9.46
CA ALA A 400 -20.61 23.16 10.23
C ALA A 400 -20.45 24.04 11.48
N MET A 401 -20.59 25.36 11.35
CA MET A 401 -20.55 26.29 12.48
C MET A 401 -21.68 26.03 13.47
N LEU A 402 -22.91 25.78 12.99
CA LEU A 402 -24.03 25.34 13.82
C LEU A 402 -23.65 24.10 14.64
N ASN A 403 -22.96 23.13 14.03
CA ASN A 403 -22.53 21.93 14.71
C ASN A 403 -21.43 22.20 15.75
N VAL A 404 -20.51 23.15 15.51
CA VAL A 404 -19.50 23.59 16.48
C VAL A 404 -20.16 24.27 17.68
N PHE A 405 -21.00 25.28 17.46
CA PHE A 405 -21.69 25.98 18.54
C PHE A 405 -22.64 25.07 19.33
N ARG A 406 -23.25 24.09 18.67
CA ARG A 406 -24.03 23.04 19.33
C ARG A 406 -23.19 22.26 20.35
N ILE A 407 -21.95 21.91 20.01
CA ILE A 407 -21.04 21.18 20.90
C ILE A 407 -20.62 22.09 22.05
N LEU A 408 -20.29 23.35 21.77
CA LEU A 408 -19.93 24.35 22.80
C LEU A 408 -21.06 24.60 23.80
N ALA A 409 -22.30 24.66 23.33
CA ALA A 409 -23.50 24.78 24.18
C ALA A 409 -23.93 23.46 24.85
N GLY A 410 -23.20 22.36 24.65
CA GLY A 410 -23.47 21.08 25.32
C GLY A 410 -24.60 20.23 24.73
N TYR A 411 -25.12 20.55 23.54
CA TYR A 411 -26.18 19.77 22.90
C TYR A 411 -25.66 18.49 22.23
N ARG A 412 -26.12 17.33 22.71
CA ARG A 412 -25.64 16.01 22.24
C ARG A 412 -25.93 15.68 20.77
N ARG A 413 -27.08 16.10 20.21
CA ARG A 413 -27.46 15.82 18.80
C ARG A 413 -28.05 17.05 18.12
N ILE A 414 -27.87 17.15 16.80
CA ILE A 414 -28.46 18.22 15.98
C ILE A 414 -29.99 18.22 16.10
N SER A 415 -30.62 17.06 16.23
CA SER A 415 -32.09 16.94 16.39
C SER A 415 -32.62 17.60 17.68
N HIS A 416 -31.82 17.70 18.74
CA HIS A 416 -32.24 18.38 19.98
C HIS A 416 -32.38 19.89 19.81
N LEU A 417 -31.70 20.47 18.81
CA LEU A 417 -31.82 21.89 18.51
C LEU A 417 -33.20 22.24 17.95
N ASN A 418 -33.85 21.34 17.18
CA ASN A 418 -35.18 21.60 16.61
C ASN A 418 -36.27 21.81 17.68
N ASN A 419 -36.07 21.25 18.88
CA ASN A 419 -36.99 21.40 20.01
C ASN A 419 -36.59 22.55 20.95
N SER A 420 -35.47 23.23 20.68
CA SER A 420 -35.02 24.38 21.47
C SER A 420 -35.81 25.62 21.08
N LYS A 421 -36.40 26.29 22.09
CA LYS A 421 -36.97 27.63 21.92
C LYS A 421 -35.87 28.68 21.74
N ASP A 422 -34.68 28.44 22.27
CA ASP A 422 -33.54 29.35 22.14
C ASP A 422 -32.85 29.15 20.78
N ARG A 423 -32.65 30.28 20.08
CA ARG A 423 -32.03 30.36 18.76
C ARG A 423 -30.59 30.84 18.80
N SER A 424 -30.01 31.06 19.99
CA SER A 424 -28.60 31.44 20.20
C SER A 424 -27.62 30.65 19.34
N VAL A 425 -27.68 29.32 19.37
CA VAL A 425 -26.82 28.42 18.60
C VAL A 425 -27.01 28.58 17.09
N ALA A 426 -28.25 28.73 16.63
CA ALA A 426 -28.55 28.97 15.22
C ALA A 426 -27.97 30.30 14.76
N LEU A 427 -28.21 31.34 15.55
CA LEU A 427 -27.76 32.70 15.28
C LEU A 427 -26.23 32.78 15.24
N ALA A 428 -25.54 32.17 16.21
CA ALA A 428 -24.08 32.08 16.24
C ALA A 428 -23.52 31.34 15.01
N GLY A 429 -24.19 30.27 14.56
CA GLY A 429 -23.84 29.54 13.34
C GLY A 429 -24.15 30.27 12.02
N GLY A 430 -24.74 31.47 12.08
CA GLY A 430 -25.14 32.24 10.90
C GLY A 430 -26.37 31.68 10.18
N ILE A 431 -27.28 31.00 10.91
CA ILE A 431 -28.52 30.45 10.36
C ILE A 431 -29.71 30.98 11.16
N GLY A 432 -30.77 31.43 10.47
CA GLY A 432 -31.94 31.98 11.17
C GLY A 432 -32.89 30.94 11.79
N LEU A 433 -32.81 29.69 11.34
CA LEU A 433 -33.64 28.57 11.77
C LEU A 433 -32.82 27.28 11.76
N PHE A 434 -33.09 26.35 12.67
CA PHE A 434 -32.43 25.05 12.65
C PHE A 434 -32.78 24.29 11.36
N GLY A 435 -31.76 23.86 10.62
CA GLY A 435 -31.92 23.06 9.40
C GLY A 435 -32.20 21.58 9.70
N SER A 436 -32.48 20.78 8.67
CA SER A 436 -32.55 19.33 8.84
C SER A 436 -31.15 18.76 9.08
N SER A 437 -31.03 17.80 10.01
CA SER A 437 -29.78 17.07 10.24
C SER A 437 -29.30 16.33 8.98
N SER A 438 -30.23 15.90 8.11
CA SER A 438 -29.93 15.19 6.87
C SER A 438 -29.02 15.98 5.94
N ARG A 439 -29.28 17.29 5.78
CA ARG A 439 -28.55 18.13 4.81
C ARG A 439 -27.07 18.30 5.16
N PHE A 440 -26.74 18.34 6.45
CA PHE A 440 -25.34 18.39 6.89
C PHE A 440 -24.60 17.09 6.55
N TYR A 441 -25.23 15.93 6.83
CA TYR A 441 -24.63 14.62 6.54
C TYR A 441 -24.52 14.34 5.04
N GLU A 442 -25.57 14.63 4.26
CA GLU A 442 -25.57 14.48 2.79
C GLU A 442 -24.40 15.21 2.13
N GLN A 443 -24.13 16.44 2.56
CA GLN A 443 -23.06 17.24 1.97
C GLN A 443 -21.68 16.86 2.52
N SER A 444 -21.59 16.30 3.74
CA SER A 444 -20.33 15.83 4.31
C SER A 444 -19.73 14.63 3.54
N CYS A 445 -20.54 13.88 2.79
CA CYS A 445 -20.09 12.78 1.94
C CYS A 445 -19.21 13.24 0.76
N GLU A 446 -19.25 14.52 0.38
CA GLU A 446 -18.43 15.06 -0.71
C GLU A 446 -16.96 15.30 -0.31
N PHE A 447 -16.63 15.21 0.98
CA PHE A 447 -15.28 15.46 1.49
C PHE A 447 -14.37 14.26 1.28
N LYS A 448 -13.17 14.54 0.76
CA LYS A 448 -12.08 13.57 0.72
C LYS A 448 -11.21 13.66 1.97
N PHE A 449 -10.62 12.54 2.37
CA PHE A 449 -9.72 12.49 3.53
C PHE A 449 -8.54 13.48 3.44
N ASP A 450 -7.96 13.69 2.26
CA ASP A 450 -6.88 14.68 2.07
C ASP A 450 -7.35 16.11 2.37
N GLN A 451 -8.59 16.46 2.01
CA GLN A 451 -9.15 17.78 2.27
C GLN A 451 -9.40 17.98 3.76
N LEU A 452 -10.02 16.98 4.42
CA LEU A 452 -10.23 16.99 5.87
C LEU A 452 -8.91 17.07 6.63
N HIS A 453 -7.88 16.38 6.15
CA HIS A 453 -6.55 16.42 6.73
C HIS A 453 -5.94 17.82 6.64
N LYS A 454 -5.96 18.46 5.46
CA LYS A 454 -5.48 19.83 5.27
C LYS A 454 -6.23 20.84 6.13
N MET A 455 -7.56 20.77 6.17
CA MET A 455 -8.38 21.63 7.03
C MET A 455 -8.02 21.45 8.51
N LYS A 456 -7.76 20.21 8.94
CA LYS A 456 -7.32 19.95 10.31
C LYS A 456 -5.94 20.54 10.58
N LEU A 457 -4.96 20.37 9.68
CA LEU A 457 -3.62 20.92 9.87
C LEU A 457 -3.65 22.45 9.95
N ASP A 458 -4.46 23.07 9.10
CA ASP A 458 -4.66 24.51 9.06
C ASP A 458 -5.28 25.05 10.36
N LEU A 459 -6.27 24.33 10.92
CA LEU A 459 -6.83 24.67 12.23
C LEU A 459 -5.78 24.60 13.35
N VAL A 460 -4.92 23.58 13.34
CA VAL A 460 -3.86 23.44 14.35
C VAL A 460 -2.78 24.51 14.18
N ALA A 461 -2.40 24.83 12.94
CA ALA A 461 -1.50 25.93 12.66
C ALA A 461 -2.08 27.27 13.14
N ARG A 462 -3.38 27.50 12.92
CA ARG A 462 -4.07 28.69 13.41
C ARG A 462 -4.15 28.73 14.93
N ALA A 463 -4.40 27.60 15.58
CA ALA A 463 -4.37 27.50 17.04
C ALA A 463 -2.97 27.84 17.59
N LYS A 464 -1.89 27.46 16.90
CA LYS A 464 -0.51 27.83 17.26
C LYS A 464 -0.26 29.33 17.09
N GLN A 465 -0.71 29.93 15.98
CA GLN A 465 -0.61 31.38 15.76
C GLN A 465 -1.35 32.20 16.84
N LEU A 466 -2.52 31.71 17.28
CA LEU A 466 -3.32 32.35 18.32
C LEU A 466 -2.80 32.09 19.75
N GLY A 467 -1.75 31.27 19.92
CA GLY A 467 -1.22 30.89 21.22
C GLY A 467 -2.14 29.96 22.03
N ILE A 468 -3.12 29.31 21.38
CA ILE A 468 -3.98 28.31 22.02
C ILE A 468 -3.21 27.01 22.29
N ILE A 469 -2.23 26.71 21.43
CA ILE A 469 -1.27 25.63 21.63
C ILE A 469 0.15 26.19 21.67
N GLU A 470 0.93 25.69 22.61
CA GLU A 470 2.35 25.97 22.75
C GLU A 470 3.19 24.91 22.04
N GLY A 471 2.80 23.64 22.15
CA GLY A 471 3.48 22.52 21.52
C GLY A 471 4.85 22.18 22.12
N LEU A 472 5.15 22.65 23.34
CA LEU A 472 6.41 22.39 24.04
C LEU A 472 6.43 21.01 24.71
N LYS A 473 5.29 20.60 25.29
CA LYS A 473 5.14 19.35 26.03
C LYS A 473 4.08 18.48 25.36
N LEU A 474 4.48 17.40 24.70
CA LEU A 474 3.60 16.59 23.87
C LEU A 474 3.26 15.25 24.52
N GLY A 475 1.97 15.01 24.78
CA GLY A 475 1.44 13.71 25.19
C GLY A 475 0.85 12.93 24.02
N PHE A 476 1.15 11.64 23.95
CA PHE A 476 0.57 10.73 22.94
C PHE A 476 -0.21 9.59 23.58
N ASP A 477 -1.41 9.35 23.06
CA ASP A 477 -2.30 8.30 23.53
C ASP A 477 -2.96 7.55 22.36
N PHE A 478 -3.16 6.25 22.54
CA PHE A 478 -3.76 5.36 21.57
C PHE A 478 -4.94 4.63 22.19
N HIS A 479 -6.12 4.84 21.63
CA HIS A 479 -7.35 4.27 22.15
C HIS A 479 -8.01 3.35 21.13
N PHE A 480 -8.93 2.50 21.59
CA PHE A 480 -9.81 1.71 20.71
C PHE A 480 -11.26 2.10 20.92
N LYS A 481 -11.99 2.26 19.81
CA LYS A 481 -13.41 2.56 19.80
C LYS A 481 -14.14 1.54 18.92
N ASP A 482 -15.02 0.79 19.57
CA ASP A 482 -15.87 -0.20 18.94
C ASP A 482 -16.73 0.43 17.84
N PHE A 483 -16.89 -0.29 16.74
CA PHE A 483 -17.83 0.08 15.68
C PHE A 483 -19.23 -0.40 16.05
N TYR A 484 -20.19 0.53 16.09
CA TYR A 484 -21.57 0.25 16.48
C TYR A 484 -22.51 -0.06 15.28
N GLY A 485 -21.99 -0.09 14.05
CA GLY A 485 -22.77 -0.40 12.86
C GLY A 485 -22.94 -1.91 12.64
N LYS A 486 -23.96 -2.30 11.87
CA LYS A 486 -24.29 -3.72 11.61
C LYS A 486 -23.45 -4.37 10.50
N ASN A 487 -22.85 -3.58 9.61
CA ASN A 487 -22.26 -4.06 8.35
C ASN A 487 -20.72 -3.93 8.32
N ALA A 488 -20.05 -4.22 9.45
CA ALA A 488 -18.62 -4.01 9.59
C ALA A 488 -17.75 -4.77 8.57
N ASP A 489 -18.15 -5.98 8.20
CA ASP A 489 -17.42 -6.81 7.24
C ASP A 489 -17.60 -6.30 5.79
N GLU A 490 -18.79 -5.79 5.43
CA GLU A 490 -19.05 -5.17 4.13
C GLU A 490 -18.29 -3.84 3.96
N ASP A 491 -18.21 -3.06 5.03
CA ASP A 491 -17.49 -1.78 5.08
C ASP A 491 -15.96 -1.95 5.21
N GLY A 492 -15.46 -3.20 5.32
CA GLY A 492 -14.04 -3.50 5.42
C GLY A 492 -13.37 -2.97 6.70
N ILE A 493 -14.11 -2.91 7.81
CA ILE A 493 -13.61 -2.35 9.08
C ILE A 493 -12.71 -3.37 9.79
N GLY A 494 -11.46 -2.97 10.04
CA GLY A 494 -10.49 -3.80 10.76
C GLY A 494 -10.91 -4.12 12.20
N LYS A 495 -10.56 -5.34 12.66
CA LYS A 495 -10.86 -5.83 14.03
C LYS A 495 -9.68 -5.59 14.98
N GLY A 496 -9.98 -5.25 16.23
CA GLY A 496 -8.98 -5.04 17.28
C GLY A 496 -9.53 -5.40 18.67
N PRO A 497 -8.66 -5.61 19.66
CA PRO A 497 -9.10 -5.93 21.02
C PRO A 497 -9.77 -4.72 21.68
N ASN A 498 -10.99 -4.89 22.18
CA ASN A 498 -11.68 -3.91 23.01
C ASN A 498 -11.19 -3.95 24.47
N LYS A 499 -11.79 -3.12 25.34
CA LYS A 499 -11.45 -3.07 26.78
C LYS A 499 -11.63 -4.41 27.52
N LYS A 500 -12.45 -5.32 27.01
CA LYS A 500 -12.67 -6.66 27.56
C LYS A 500 -11.72 -7.71 26.97
N GLY A 501 -10.92 -7.34 25.97
CA GLY A 501 -10.01 -8.24 25.24
C GLY A 501 -10.62 -8.90 24.02
N ASP A 502 -11.89 -8.66 23.71
CA ASP A 502 -12.58 -9.27 22.58
C ASP A 502 -12.16 -8.59 21.26
N LEU A 503 -11.91 -9.40 20.23
CA LEU A 503 -11.63 -8.91 18.88
C LEU A 503 -12.92 -8.46 18.20
N VAL A 504 -13.16 -7.15 18.20
CA VAL A 504 -14.36 -6.54 17.60
C VAL A 504 -13.96 -5.56 16.48
N PRO A 505 -14.82 -5.33 15.48
CA PRO A 505 -14.58 -4.28 14.49
C PRO A 505 -14.56 -2.92 15.18
N GLY A 506 -13.64 -2.05 14.77
CA GLY A 506 -13.53 -0.73 15.38
C GLY A 506 -12.46 0.15 14.75
N PHE A 507 -12.26 1.31 15.38
CA PHE A 507 -11.26 2.29 14.99
C PHE A 507 -10.33 2.60 16.15
N ARG A 508 -9.09 2.99 15.82
CA ARG A 508 -8.08 3.39 16.78
C ARG A 508 -7.83 4.90 16.69
N PRO A 509 -8.49 5.73 17.50
CA PRO A 509 -8.09 7.13 17.64
C PRO A 509 -6.70 7.21 18.26
N HIS A 510 -5.80 7.90 17.57
CA HIS A 510 -4.52 8.35 18.08
C HIS A 510 -4.61 9.83 18.38
N VAL A 511 -4.22 10.22 19.58
CA VAL A 511 -4.36 11.58 20.09
C VAL A 511 -2.96 12.15 20.35
N ALA A 512 -2.79 13.42 19.98
CA ALA A 512 -1.71 14.28 20.47
C ALA A 512 -2.31 15.38 21.34
N TRP A 513 -1.66 15.60 22.47
CA TRP A 513 -2.06 16.56 23.49
C TRP A 513 -0.89 17.49 23.78
N ASP A 514 -1.16 18.79 23.77
CA ASP A 514 -0.28 19.76 24.40
C ASP A 514 -0.54 19.79 25.91
N LEU A 515 0.42 19.28 26.68
CA LEU A 515 0.31 19.22 28.14
C LEU A 515 0.62 20.56 28.80
N ALA A 516 1.33 21.47 28.11
CA ALA A 516 1.62 22.80 28.64
C ALA A 516 0.35 23.67 28.62
N ALA A 517 -0.30 23.74 27.45
CA ALA A 517 -1.57 24.46 27.29
C ALA A 517 -2.79 23.66 27.77
N ASN A 518 -2.63 22.36 28.02
CA ASN A 518 -3.71 21.42 28.33
C ASN A 518 -4.77 21.32 27.21
N VAL A 519 -4.33 21.36 25.94
CA VAL A 519 -5.22 21.36 24.75
C VAL A 519 -4.89 20.22 23.80
N ILE A 520 -5.93 19.54 23.29
CA ILE A 520 -5.76 18.51 22.27
C ILE A 520 -5.26 19.15 20.97
N ILE A 521 -4.09 18.73 20.49
CA ILE A 521 -3.50 19.20 19.24
C ILE A 521 -4.20 18.54 18.06
N SER A 522 -4.27 17.20 18.05
CA SER A 522 -4.80 16.48 16.90
C SER A 522 -5.31 15.10 17.28
N ILE A 523 -6.38 14.68 16.60
CA ILE A 523 -6.91 13.32 16.66
C ILE A 523 -6.89 12.76 15.24
N ALA A 524 -6.41 11.52 15.07
CA ALA A 524 -6.49 10.78 13.82
C ALA A 524 -7.06 9.38 14.07
N TYR A 525 -7.97 8.94 13.21
CA TYR A 525 -8.59 7.63 13.32
C TYR A 525 -7.92 6.64 12.37
N TYR A 526 -7.44 5.53 12.92
CA TYR A 526 -6.88 4.40 12.18
C TYR A 526 -7.82 3.19 12.24
N GLN A 527 -7.59 2.20 11.37
CA GLN A 527 -8.35 0.95 11.43
C GLN A 527 -8.05 0.15 12.71
N GLY A 528 -9.03 -0.60 13.19
CA GLY A 528 -8.97 -1.36 14.46
C GLY A 528 -7.78 -2.31 14.60
N ALA A 529 -7.30 -2.87 13.48
CA ALA A 529 -6.18 -3.81 13.43
C ALA A 529 -4.79 -3.15 13.56
N VAL A 530 -4.71 -1.82 13.46
CA VAL A 530 -3.46 -1.07 13.55
C VAL A 530 -2.96 -1.05 15.00
N ARG A 531 -1.65 -1.22 15.17
CA ARG A 531 -0.98 -1.14 16.48
C ARG A 531 -0.23 0.19 16.61
N SER A 532 -0.28 0.78 17.80
CA SER A 532 0.43 2.00 18.22
C SER A 532 1.90 2.03 17.79
N THR A 533 2.64 0.95 18.08
CA THR A 533 4.06 0.77 17.73
C THR A 533 4.37 0.77 16.22
N LYS A 534 3.38 0.79 15.34
CA LYS A 534 3.59 0.89 13.88
C LYS A 534 3.22 2.27 13.33
N ILE A 535 2.51 3.09 14.09
CA ILE A 535 1.82 4.27 13.57
C ILE A 535 2.25 5.58 14.21
N ILE A 536 2.84 5.59 15.41
CA ILE A 536 3.27 6.83 16.10
C ILE A 536 4.11 7.74 15.20
N ARG A 537 5.11 7.19 14.49
CA ARG A 537 5.94 7.99 13.56
C ARG A 537 5.13 8.60 12.44
N GLN A 538 4.33 7.78 11.76
CA GLN A 538 3.46 8.24 10.68
C GLN A 538 2.46 9.29 11.17
N PHE A 539 1.92 9.13 12.38
CA PHE A 539 1.03 10.09 12.98
C PHE A 539 1.73 11.43 13.20
N CYS A 540 2.94 11.44 13.75
CA CYS A 540 3.70 12.67 13.97
C CYS A 540 4.12 13.34 12.66
N GLU A 541 4.60 12.58 11.67
CA GLU A 541 4.96 13.07 10.33
C GLU A 541 3.79 13.74 9.62
N GLN A 542 2.59 13.19 9.79
CA GLN A 542 1.40 13.72 9.13
C GLN A 542 0.76 14.87 9.90
N ASN A 543 0.79 14.85 11.24
CA ASN A 543 -0.08 15.70 12.05
C ASN A 543 0.65 16.67 12.99
N ILE A 544 1.94 16.47 13.25
CA ILE A 544 2.70 17.23 14.24
C ILE A 544 3.82 18.02 13.56
N TYR A 545 4.74 17.35 12.87
CA TYR A 545 5.92 17.98 12.25
C TYR A 545 5.61 19.05 11.19
N PRO A 546 4.49 18.98 10.45
CA PRO A 546 4.15 20.07 9.53
C PRO A 546 3.83 21.40 10.23
N ILE A 547 3.57 21.40 11.55
CA ILE A 547 3.03 22.54 12.28
C ILE A 547 3.89 22.94 13.49
N LEU A 548 4.42 21.96 14.20
CA LEU A 548 5.28 22.21 15.36
C LEU A 548 6.72 21.94 14.96
N ASP A 549 7.58 22.92 15.21
CA ASP A 549 9.02 22.74 15.07
C ASP A 549 9.48 21.66 16.06
N PRO A 550 9.99 20.52 15.59
CA PRO A 550 10.45 19.47 16.48
C PRO A 550 11.62 19.91 17.39
N LEU A 551 12.38 20.94 17.03
CA LEU A 551 13.48 21.42 17.89
C LEU A 551 12.98 22.25 19.08
N ALA A 552 11.76 22.77 19.00
CA ALA A 552 11.12 23.53 20.07
C ALA A 552 10.43 22.64 21.12
N VAL A 553 10.29 21.33 20.87
CA VAL A 553 9.67 20.42 21.83
C VAL A 553 10.65 20.05 22.93
N GLU A 554 10.26 20.34 24.16
CA GLU A 554 11.05 20.12 25.37
C GLU A 554 10.76 18.75 26.00
N GLU A 555 9.52 18.28 25.95
CA GLU A 555 9.12 17.04 26.64
C GLU A 555 8.12 16.24 25.82
N ILE A 556 8.29 14.91 25.83
CA ILE A 556 7.40 13.98 25.16
C ILE A 556 7.00 12.87 26.11
N TYR A 557 5.68 12.68 26.25
CA TYR A 557 5.09 11.67 27.11
C TYR A 557 4.43 10.59 26.27
N MET A 558 4.85 9.34 26.50
CA MET A 558 4.37 8.17 25.78
C MET A 558 3.90 7.08 26.73
N ASP A 559 2.72 6.53 26.47
CA ASP A 559 2.21 5.37 27.19
C ASP A 559 2.98 4.08 26.82
N SER A 560 2.82 3.06 27.66
CA SER A 560 3.40 1.71 27.58
C SER A 560 3.01 0.91 26.34
N GLU A 561 2.07 1.40 25.54
CA GLU A 561 1.81 0.84 24.23
C GLU A 561 2.92 1.17 23.21
N TYR A 562 3.73 2.21 23.44
CA TYR A 562 4.78 2.69 22.53
C TYR A 562 6.17 2.19 22.92
N THR A 563 6.34 0.87 23.10
CA THR A 563 7.53 0.26 23.73
C THR A 563 8.66 -0.15 22.78
N LYS A 564 8.65 0.30 21.52
CA LYS A 564 9.72 -0.07 20.59
C LYS A 564 10.92 0.86 20.76
N GLU A 565 12.05 0.27 21.12
CA GLU A 565 13.35 0.95 21.24
C GLU A 565 13.71 1.80 20.01
N THR A 566 13.49 1.26 18.81
CA THR A 566 13.72 2.01 17.56
C THR A 566 12.91 3.32 17.45
N ASP A 567 11.75 3.42 18.10
CA ASP A 567 10.93 4.63 18.11
C ASP A 567 11.56 5.69 19.05
N PHE A 568 12.16 5.27 20.16
CA PHE A 568 12.86 6.18 21.08
C PHE A 568 14.10 6.79 20.44
N HIS A 569 14.93 5.99 19.75
CA HIS A 569 16.07 6.53 18.99
C HIS A 569 15.62 7.54 17.93
N TYR A 570 14.52 7.24 17.23
CA TYR A 570 13.98 8.16 16.24
C TYR A 570 13.56 9.50 16.86
N PHE A 571 12.85 9.48 17.99
CA PHE A 571 12.43 10.71 18.64
C PHE A 571 13.61 11.46 19.28
N LYS A 572 14.50 10.79 20.03
CA LYS A 572 15.57 11.46 20.77
C LYS A 572 16.76 11.85 19.91
N GLU A 573 17.15 11.04 18.94
CA GLU A 573 18.39 11.26 18.18
C GLU A 573 18.14 11.94 16.84
N THR A 574 16.93 11.80 16.28
CA THR A 574 16.63 12.30 14.92
C THR A 574 15.81 13.58 14.95
N ILE A 575 14.67 13.59 15.66
CA ILE A 575 13.64 14.61 15.50
C ILE A 575 13.60 15.63 16.65
N PHE A 576 13.44 15.17 17.89
CA PHE A 576 13.29 16.00 19.08
C PHE A 576 14.59 16.03 19.90
N LYS A 577 15.69 16.45 19.27
CA LYS A 577 17.04 16.34 19.86
C LYS A 577 17.16 17.05 21.20
N ASN A 578 16.48 18.19 21.33
CA ASN A 578 16.49 19.01 22.54
C ASN A 578 15.53 18.50 23.62
N GLY A 579 14.55 17.66 23.25
CA GLY A 579 13.47 17.26 24.12
C GLY A 579 13.76 15.98 24.92
N GLU A 580 13.26 15.91 26.14
CA GLU A 580 13.26 14.72 26.98
C GLU A 580 12.09 13.80 26.63
N ILE A 581 12.27 12.48 26.79
CA ILE A 581 11.22 11.50 26.53
C ILE A 581 10.91 10.75 27.81
N TYR A 582 9.66 10.86 28.24
CA TYR A 582 9.08 10.18 29.37
C TYR A 582 8.19 9.04 28.87
N VAL A 583 8.54 7.81 29.23
CA VAL A 583 7.82 6.61 28.75
C VAL A 583 7.34 5.76 29.92
N CYS A 584 6.08 5.38 29.89
CA CYS A 584 5.56 4.35 30.78
C CYS A 584 6.08 2.98 30.31
N LEU A 585 6.89 2.30 31.12
CA LEU A 585 7.37 0.96 30.76
C LEU A 585 6.36 -0.13 31.16
N LYS A 586 6.03 -1.01 30.21
CA LYS A 586 5.16 -2.17 30.49
C LYS A 586 5.88 -3.11 31.45
N GLN A 587 5.28 -3.40 32.59
CA GLN A 587 5.86 -4.20 33.68
C GLN A 587 6.00 -5.70 33.32
N ASN A 588 6.91 -6.05 32.40
CA ASN A 588 7.23 -7.43 32.07
C ASN A 588 8.41 -7.95 32.95
N PRO A 589 8.62 -9.28 33.05
CA PRO A 589 9.69 -9.84 33.90
C PRO A 589 11.12 -9.40 33.51
N GLN A 590 11.37 -9.10 32.23
CA GLN A 590 12.66 -8.64 31.74
C GLN A 590 12.94 -7.19 32.15
N ILE A 591 11.94 -6.30 31.98
CA ILE A 591 12.00 -4.90 32.39
C ILE A 591 12.11 -4.81 33.92
N LYS A 592 11.38 -5.63 34.67
CA LYS A 592 11.55 -5.72 36.13
C LYS A 592 12.98 -6.11 36.54
N LYS A 593 13.61 -7.05 35.82
CA LYS A 593 15.02 -7.40 36.04
C LYS A 593 15.97 -6.26 35.64
N LEU A 594 15.66 -5.51 34.59
CA LEU A 594 16.48 -4.41 34.09
C LEU A 594 16.43 -3.18 35.00
N ILE A 595 15.27 -2.91 35.60
CA ILE A 595 15.07 -1.78 36.53
C ILE A 595 15.43 -2.18 37.98
N ALA A 596 15.46 -3.47 38.32
CA ALA A 596 15.77 -3.93 39.69
C ALA A 596 17.06 -3.33 40.29
N PRO A 597 18.19 -3.19 39.57
CA PRO A 597 19.38 -2.52 40.09
C PRO A 597 19.12 -1.04 40.41
N ALA A 598 18.44 -0.31 39.52
CA ALA A 598 18.12 1.11 39.70
C ALA A 598 17.06 1.38 40.79
N ILE A 599 16.27 0.38 41.18
CA ILE A 599 15.37 0.44 42.34
C ILE A 599 16.12 0.12 43.64
N GLN A 600 17.21 -0.65 43.56
CA GLN A 600 18.00 -1.09 44.73
C GLN A 600 19.16 -0.14 45.07
N GLU A 601 19.69 0.63 44.12
CA GLU A 601 20.70 1.68 44.31
C GLU A 601 20.04 3.02 44.73
N ASP A 602 19.64 3.13 46.00
CA ASP A 602 19.32 4.32 46.85
C ASP A 602 18.80 5.69 46.31
N ASN A 603 17.88 6.26 47.10
CA ASN A 603 17.45 7.68 47.17
C ASN A 603 16.65 8.27 46.00
N TRP A 604 15.53 7.62 45.62
CA TRP A 604 14.48 8.33 44.90
C TRP A 604 13.91 9.45 45.78
N SER A 605 14.00 10.70 45.32
CA SER A 605 13.34 11.83 45.98
C SER A 605 11.85 11.52 46.05
N ALA A 606 11.28 11.40 47.25
CA ALA A 606 9.84 11.27 47.38
C ALA A 606 9.21 12.50 46.73
N PHE A 607 8.32 12.28 45.74
CA PHE A 607 7.50 13.36 45.22
C PHE A 607 6.82 14.04 46.41
N PRO A 608 6.96 15.37 46.58
CA PRO A 608 6.32 16.05 47.68
C PRO A 608 4.82 15.75 47.59
N SER A 609 4.30 15.12 48.64
CA SER A 609 2.88 14.86 48.77
C SER A 609 2.18 16.21 48.87
N ASN A 610 1.57 16.65 47.77
CA ASN A 610 0.63 17.76 47.80
C ASN A 610 -0.53 17.34 48.72
N LYS A 611 -0.59 17.97 49.89
CA LYS A 611 -1.80 18.04 50.72
C LYS A 611 -2.82 18.95 50.07
#